data_AF-A0A395M3B9-F1
#
_entry.id   AF-A0A395M3B9-F1
#
_cell.length_a   1.000
_cell.length_b   1.000
_cell.length_c   1.000
_cell.angle_alpha   90.00
_cell.angle_beta   90.00
_cell.angle_gamma   90.00
#
_symmetry.space_group_name_H-M   'P 1'
#
loop_
_entity.id
_entity.type
_entity.pdbx_description
1 polymer ?
#
loop_
_entity_poly.entity_id
_entity_poly.type
_entity_poly.pdbx_seq_one_letter_code
_entity_poly.pdbx_strand_id
1 'polypeptide(L)'
;MLEFTITFSLQVLRIAMPYLLASLGATYSERSGVINLALEGLMIFGAFGAVIGQYFTGSAWLGIMLAALLGLSVASLHGYMTITIKANQIVSGIALNILAVGVTKFFLRPLFGSSSNSERIAGIDVPNILLNPIFLLAVVLVPLSHFIFYYTPFGLRLRAVGESAQTADSLGINVSAMRYSGVMISGVLAALAGAFLAFEQHSFTDGMTAGRGYIALAAMIIGRWTPLGAAAASLFFAFTEAVQLNLQSETLPTQVVQALPYLITLAVLVGFIGKSTPPSEIGKPYQK
;
A
#
# COMPACT_ATOMS: atom_id res chain seq x y z
N MET A 1 -2.73 -14.32 -30.68
CA MET A 1 -2.32 -14.96 -29.41
C MET A 1 -1.17 -14.21 -28.74
N LEU A 2 -0.05 -13.95 -29.43
CA LEU A 2 1.11 -13.26 -28.84
C LEU A 2 0.77 -11.85 -28.30
N GLU A 3 0.04 -11.02 -29.05
CA GLU A 3 -0.35 -9.67 -28.61
C GLU A 3 -1.27 -9.69 -27.38
N PHE A 4 -2.20 -10.64 -27.31
CA PHE A 4 -3.06 -10.83 -26.15
C PHE A 4 -2.22 -11.17 -24.92
N THR A 5 -1.27 -12.12 -25.04
CA THR A 5 -0.40 -12.50 -23.92
C THR A 5 0.44 -11.31 -23.43
N ILE A 6 1.04 -10.54 -24.33
CA ILE A 6 1.83 -9.36 -23.96
C ILE A 6 0.96 -8.31 -23.25
N THR A 7 -0.19 -7.96 -23.83
CA THR A 7 -1.10 -6.96 -23.26
C THR A 7 -1.62 -7.39 -21.90
N PHE A 8 -2.00 -8.67 -21.76
CA PHE A 8 -2.44 -9.25 -20.50
C PHE A 8 -1.33 -9.21 -19.44
N SER A 9 -0.09 -9.61 -19.78
CA SER A 9 1.04 -9.54 -18.85
C SER A 9 1.33 -8.11 -18.39
N LEU A 10 1.30 -7.13 -19.29
CA LEU A 10 1.48 -5.71 -18.93
C LEU A 10 0.33 -5.20 -18.04
N GLN A 11 -0.90 -5.64 -18.29
CA GLN A 11 -2.05 -5.32 -17.44
C GLN A 11 -1.89 -5.88 -16.02
N VAL A 12 -1.45 -7.14 -15.88
CA VAL A 12 -1.15 -7.74 -14.57
C VAL A 12 -0.09 -6.93 -13.84
N LEU A 13 1.00 -6.54 -14.51
CA LEU A 13 2.06 -5.74 -13.91
C LEU A 13 1.57 -4.36 -13.45
N ARG A 14 0.73 -3.70 -14.26
CA ARG A 14 0.10 -2.41 -13.91
C ARG A 14 -0.81 -2.55 -12.68
N ILE A 15 -1.65 -3.57 -12.63
CA ILE A 15 -2.57 -3.82 -11.50
C ILE A 15 -1.78 -4.20 -10.23
N ALA A 16 -0.65 -4.89 -10.37
CA ALA A 16 0.16 -5.33 -9.23
C ALA A 16 0.83 -4.19 -8.46
N MET A 17 1.12 -3.06 -9.11
CA MET A 17 1.84 -1.93 -8.50
C MET A 17 1.24 -1.39 -7.20
N PRO A 18 -0.04 -0.98 -7.16
CA PRO A 18 -0.64 -0.50 -5.93
C PRO A 18 -0.62 -1.56 -4.81
N TYR A 19 -0.87 -2.83 -5.15
CA TYR A 19 -0.80 -3.92 -4.18
C TYR A 19 0.61 -4.13 -3.64
N LEU A 20 1.62 -4.08 -4.52
CA LEU A 20 3.01 -4.33 -4.19
C LEU A 20 3.56 -3.25 -3.25
N LEU A 21 3.40 -1.99 -3.62
CA LEU A 21 3.91 -0.86 -2.85
C LEU A 21 3.24 -0.80 -1.46
N ALA A 22 1.92 -0.94 -1.41
CA ALA A 22 1.20 -0.95 -0.14
C ALA A 22 1.52 -2.18 0.72
N SER A 23 1.70 -3.38 0.14
CA SER A 23 2.02 -4.61 0.90
C SER A 23 3.46 -4.63 1.41
N LEU A 24 4.41 -4.08 0.65
CA LEU A 24 5.76 -3.80 1.13
C LEU A 24 5.73 -2.81 2.29
N GLY A 25 4.96 -1.72 2.16
CA GLY A 25 4.75 -0.76 3.24
C GLY A 25 4.19 -1.42 4.50
N ALA A 26 3.14 -2.25 4.35
CA ALA A 26 2.57 -3.03 5.44
C ALA A 26 3.62 -3.92 6.13
N THR A 27 4.50 -4.53 5.33
CA THR A 27 5.57 -5.39 5.84
C THR A 27 6.51 -4.62 6.77
N TYR A 28 6.88 -3.37 6.45
CA TYR A 28 7.70 -2.53 7.32
C TYR A 28 7.02 -2.15 8.63
N SER A 29 5.75 -1.72 8.60
CA SER A 29 5.03 -1.35 9.83
C SER A 29 4.81 -2.56 10.73
N GLU A 30 4.34 -3.67 10.17
CA GLU A 30 3.97 -4.83 11.00
C GLU A 30 5.19 -5.60 11.50
N ARG A 31 6.28 -5.63 10.73
CA ARG A 31 7.55 -6.18 11.24
C ARG A 31 8.15 -5.36 12.37
N SER A 32 7.74 -4.10 12.53
CA SER A 32 8.07 -3.30 13.71
C SER A 32 7.13 -3.53 14.91
N GLY A 33 6.04 -4.29 14.73
CA GLY A 33 5.03 -4.53 15.76
C GLY A 33 3.85 -3.54 15.74
N VAL A 34 3.68 -2.78 14.64
CA VAL A 34 2.55 -1.84 14.48
C VAL A 34 1.68 -2.23 13.29
N ILE A 35 0.44 -2.61 13.57
CA ILE A 35 -0.63 -2.84 12.59
C ILE A 35 -0.95 -1.51 11.92
N ASN A 36 -0.81 -1.46 10.60
CA ASN A 36 -1.17 -0.29 9.82
C ASN A 36 -2.42 -0.56 9.00
N LEU A 37 -3.59 -0.51 9.64
CA LEU A 37 -4.86 -0.60 8.92
C LEU A 37 -5.19 0.68 8.12
N ALA A 38 -4.38 1.74 8.24
CA ALA A 38 -4.56 3.02 7.56
C ALA A 38 -4.11 3.02 6.09
N LEU A 39 -3.64 1.89 5.54
CA LEU A 39 -3.08 1.83 4.17
C LEU A 39 -4.04 2.35 3.10
N GLU A 40 -5.34 2.07 3.23
CA GLU A 40 -6.35 2.60 2.32
C GLU A 40 -6.37 4.13 2.33
N GLY A 41 -6.40 4.75 3.51
CA GLY A 41 -6.36 6.19 3.68
C GLY A 41 -5.04 6.81 3.22
N LEU A 42 -3.92 6.15 3.49
CA LEU A 42 -2.59 6.57 3.02
C LEU A 42 -2.51 6.58 1.49
N MET A 43 -3.08 5.57 0.83
CA MET A 43 -3.20 5.54 -0.63
C MET A 43 -4.12 6.66 -1.14
N ILE A 44 -5.26 6.91 -0.49
CA ILE A 44 -6.17 8.01 -0.86
C ILE A 44 -5.47 9.36 -0.76
N PHE A 45 -4.78 9.64 0.35
CA PHE A 45 -4.00 10.87 0.53
C PHE A 45 -2.86 10.99 -0.48
N GLY A 46 -2.17 9.89 -0.79
CA GLY A 46 -1.13 9.86 -1.81
C GLY A 46 -1.66 10.17 -3.20
N ALA A 47 -2.78 9.56 -3.60
CA ALA A 47 -3.46 9.82 -4.86
C ALA A 47 -3.87 11.30 -4.97
N PHE A 48 -4.48 11.83 -3.92
CA PHE A 48 -4.91 13.23 -3.86
C PHE A 48 -3.73 14.21 -3.92
N GLY A 49 -2.66 13.94 -3.16
CA GLY A 49 -1.42 14.72 -3.17
C GLY A 49 -0.74 14.71 -4.53
N ALA A 50 -0.71 13.57 -5.21
CA ALA A 50 -0.15 13.46 -6.56
C ALA A 50 -0.86 14.37 -7.56
N VAL A 51 -2.20 14.36 -7.53
CA VAL A 51 -3.04 15.17 -8.41
C VAL A 51 -2.91 16.64 -8.10
N ILE A 52 -3.03 17.05 -6.84
CA ILE A 52 -2.86 18.46 -6.46
C ILE A 52 -1.49 18.96 -6.88
N GLY A 53 -0.44 18.19 -6.56
CA GLY A 53 0.93 18.58 -6.84
C GLY A 53 1.14 18.77 -8.34
N GLN A 54 0.69 17.84 -9.18
CA GLN A 54 0.83 17.99 -10.62
C GLN A 54 -0.12 19.06 -11.21
N TYR A 55 -1.35 19.18 -10.72
CA TYR A 55 -2.32 20.13 -11.24
C TYR A 55 -1.83 21.57 -11.10
N PHE A 56 -1.33 21.95 -9.92
CA PHE A 56 -0.88 23.33 -9.70
C PHE A 56 0.51 23.63 -10.26
N THR A 57 1.37 22.62 -10.42
CA THR A 57 2.77 22.83 -10.83
C THR A 57 3.06 22.39 -12.26
N GLY A 58 2.17 21.62 -12.88
CA GLY A 58 2.41 20.90 -14.15
C GLY A 58 3.37 19.71 -14.03
N SER A 59 4.05 19.51 -12.89
CA SER A 59 5.13 18.53 -12.75
C SER A 59 4.68 17.25 -12.03
N ALA A 60 4.80 16.11 -12.72
CA ALA A 60 4.52 14.80 -12.13
C ALA A 60 5.44 14.51 -10.91
N TRP A 61 6.70 14.95 -10.95
CA TRP A 61 7.65 14.76 -9.85
C TRP A 61 7.26 15.52 -8.58
N LEU A 62 6.73 16.74 -8.72
CA LEU A 62 6.19 17.48 -7.58
C LEU A 62 4.89 16.85 -7.06
N GLY A 63 4.10 16.23 -7.94
CA GLY A 63 3.01 15.34 -7.55
C GLY A 63 3.49 14.18 -6.68
N ILE A 64 4.49 13.41 -7.14
CA ILE A 64 5.07 12.28 -6.38
C ILE A 64 5.60 12.75 -5.03
N MET A 65 6.31 13.89 -5.00
CA MET A 65 6.86 14.45 -3.77
C MET A 65 5.73 14.82 -2.79
N LEU A 66 4.67 15.48 -3.26
CA LEU A 66 3.54 15.86 -2.42
C LEU A 66 2.78 14.63 -1.91
N ALA A 67 2.61 13.60 -2.74
CA ALA A 67 2.04 12.31 -2.33
C ALA A 67 2.85 11.69 -1.18
N ALA A 68 4.17 11.60 -1.34
CA ALA A 68 5.06 11.07 -0.31
C ALA A 68 5.00 11.88 1.00
N LEU A 69 4.94 13.21 0.92
CA LEU A 69 4.81 14.10 2.08
C LEU A 69 3.49 13.93 2.81
N LEU A 70 2.37 13.81 2.09
CA LEU A 70 1.06 13.55 2.71
C LEU A 70 1.01 12.15 3.35
N GLY A 71 1.55 11.14 2.66
CA GLY A 71 1.70 9.79 3.21
C GLY A 71 2.51 9.77 4.50
N LEU A 72 3.67 10.45 4.51
CA LEU A 72 4.52 10.59 5.68
C LEU A 72 3.80 11.31 6.82
N SER A 73 3.06 12.38 6.52
CA SER A 73 2.33 13.17 7.52
C SER A 73 1.23 12.34 8.20
N VAL A 74 0.42 11.63 7.41
CA VAL A 74 -0.68 10.80 7.92
C VAL A 74 -0.13 9.57 8.66
N ALA A 75 0.96 8.96 8.17
CA ALA A 75 1.61 7.87 8.88
C ALA A 75 2.28 8.34 10.19
N SER A 76 2.83 9.55 10.23
CA SER A 76 3.36 10.14 11.46
C SER A 76 2.24 10.34 12.49
N LEU A 77 1.06 10.78 12.06
CA LEU A 77 -0.13 10.86 12.93
C LEU A 77 -0.53 9.47 13.44
N HIS A 78 -0.56 8.45 12.57
CA HIS A 78 -0.81 7.07 12.99
C HIS A 78 0.21 6.58 14.03
N GLY A 79 1.50 6.79 13.77
CA GLY A 79 2.59 6.45 14.67
C GLY A 79 2.46 7.19 16.00
N TYR A 80 2.10 8.47 15.99
CA TYR A 80 1.86 9.25 17.20
C TYR A 80 0.73 8.68 18.06
N MET A 81 -0.41 8.39 17.44
CA MET A 81 -1.55 7.80 18.15
C MET A 81 -1.22 6.42 18.73
N THR A 82 -0.50 5.59 17.98
CA THR A 82 -0.29 4.17 18.33
C THR A 82 0.95 3.89 19.16
N ILE A 83 2.02 4.66 18.97
CA ILE A 83 3.32 4.45 19.63
C ILE A 83 3.46 5.37 20.85
N THR A 84 3.11 6.66 20.71
CA THR A 84 3.23 7.63 21.82
C THR A 84 2.01 7.60 22.72
N ILE A 85 0.81 7.73 22.16
CA ILE A 85 -0.44 7.74 22.93
C ILE A 85 -0.89 6.32 23.30
N LYS A 86 -0.33 5.29 22.66
CA LYS A 86 -0.66 3.88 22.91
C LYS A 86 -2.13 3.55 22.64
N ALA A 87 -2.76 4.30 21.72
CA ALA A 87 -4.11 4.03 21.26
C ALA A 87 -4.17 2.69 20.53
N ASN A 88 -5.37 2.09 20.49
CA ASN A 88 -5.60 0.87 19.73
C ASN A 88 -5.29 1.11 18.24
N GLN A 89 -4.39 0.28 17.69
CA GLN A 89 -3.85 0.43 16.34
C GLN A 89 -4.91 0.25 15.25
N ILE A 90 -5.84 -0.68 15.46
CA ILE A 90 -6.96 -0.94 14.56
C ILE A 90 -7.89 0.28 14.54
N VAL A 91 -8.26 0.81 15.71
CA VAL A 91 -9.13 1.98 15.82
C VAL A 91 -8.49 3.20 15.17
N SER A 92 -7.20 3.45 15.42
CA SER A 92 -6.47 4.54 14.77
C SER A 92 -6.44 4.37 13.25
N GLY A 93 -6.18 3.17 12.74
CA GLY A 93 -6.14 2.90 11.30
C GLY A 93 -7.48 3.14 10.62
N ILE A 94 -8.57 2.61 11.19
CA ILE A 94 -9.93 2.81 10.65
C ILE A 94 -10.31 4.29 10.68
N ALA A 95 -10.02 5.00 11.77
CA ALA A 95 -10.30 6.43 11.88
C ALA A 95 -9.55 7.25 10.82
N LEU A 96 -8.29 6.90 10.52
CA LEU A 96 -7.52 7.56 9.47
C LEU A 96 -8.07 7.27 8.06
N ASN A 97 -8.59 6.08 7.80
CA ASN A 97 -9.26 5.79 6.52
C ASN A 97 -10.52 6.65 6.33
N ILE A 98 -11.35 6.79 7.38
CA ILE A 98 -12.54 7.64 7.35
C ILE A 98 -12.14 9.11 7.15
N LEU A 99 -11.10 9.56 7.86
CA LEU A 99 -10.56 10.91 7.73
C LEU A 99 -10.04 11.16 6.32
N ALA A 100 -9.34 10.20 5.71
CA ALA A 100 -8.84 10.34 4.34
C ALA A 100 -9.98 10.59 3.36
N VAL A 101 -11.00 9.72 3.34
CA VAL A 101 -12.19 9.89 2.48
C VAL A 101 -12.85 11.23 2.72
N GLY A 102 -13.09 11.61 3.98
CA GLY A 102 -13.76 12.88 4.31
C GLY A 102 -12.97 14.11 3.88
N VAL A 103 -11.67 14.16 4.20
CA VAL A 103 -10.81 15.30 3.91
C VAL A 103 -10.59 15.46 2.42
N THR A 104 -10.23 14.39 1.69
CA THR A 104 -9.99 14.50 0.25
C THR A 104 -11.26 14.88 -0.49
N LYS A 105 -12.41 14.33 -0.09
CA LYS A 105 -13.71 14.69 -0.66
C LYS A 105 -14.10 16.14 -0.37
N PHE A 106 -13.86 16.63 0.84
CA PHE A 106 -14.12 18.03 1.20
C PHE A 106 -13.34 18.99 0.30
N PHE A 107 -12.04 18.72 0.07
CA PHE A 107 -11.18 19.59 -0.72
C PHE A 107 -11.40 19.50 -2.24
N LEU A 108 -12.09 18.48 -2.75
CA LEU A 108 -12.44 18.41 -4.17
C LEU A 108 -13.29 19.60 -4.64
N ARG A 109 -14.26 20.03 -3.82
CA ARG A 109 -15.17 21.11 -4.17
C ARG A 109 -14.50 22.48 -4.30
N PRO A 110 -13.71 22.96 -3.33
CA PRO A 110 -13.03 24.25 -3.44
C PRO A 110 -11.89 24.24 -4.46
N LEU A 111 -11.25 23.10 -4.72
CA LEU A 111 -10.10 23.04 -5.65
C LEU A 111 -10.50 22.80 -7.12
N PHE A 112 -11.54 22.00 -7.36
CA PHE A 112 -11.91 21.54 -8.72
C PHE A 112 -13.39 21.76 -9.06
N GLY A 113 -14.18 22.40 -8.18
CA GLY A 113 -15.61 22.62 -8.40
C GLY A 113 -16.49 21.36 -8.37
N SER A 114 -15.92 20.19 -8.11
CA SER A 114 -16.55 18.88 -8.20
C SER A 114 -16.65 18.21 -6.84
N SER A 115 -17.66 17.36 -6.63
CA SER A 115 -17.84 16.62 -5.37
C SER A 115 -17.15 15.26 -5.34
N SER A 116 -16.65 14.80 -6.49
CA SER A 116 -16.21 13.41 -6.67
C SER A 116 -14.97 13.22 -7.51
N ASN A 117 -14.58 14.20 -8.33
CA ASN A 117 -13.45 14.08 -9.26
C ASN A 117 -12.61 15.35 -9.29
N SER A 118 -11.29 15.21 -9.44
CA SER A 118 -10.44 16.32 -9.83
C SER A 118 -10.55 16.64 -11.32
N GLU A 119 -9.92 17.74 -11.74
CA GLU A 119 -9.58 17.91 -13.16
C GLU A 119 -8.56 16.87 -13.63
N ARG A 120 -8.45 16.73 -14.95
CA ARG A 120 -7.49 15.82 -15.56
C ARG A 120 -6.07 16.36 -15.43
N ILE A 121 -5.14 15.46 -15.17
CA ILE A 121 -3.70 15.73 -15.13
C ILE A 121 -3.00 14.88 -16.21
N ALA A 122 -1.82 15.31 -16.64
CA ALA A 122 -1.05 14.55 -17.63
C ALA A 122 -0.55 13.20 -17.08
N GLY A 123 -0.43 13.04 -15.75
CA GLY A 123 0.20 11.86 -15.15
C GLY A 123 1.69 11.80 -15.50
N ILE A 124 2.24 10.59 -15.60
CA ILE A 124 3.60 10.36 -16.13
C ILE A 124 3.46 9.89 -17.57
N ASP A 125 3.89 10.73 -18.51
CA ASP A 125 3.84 10.38 -19.93
C ASP A 125 4.98 9.43 -20.29
N VAL A 126 4.68 8.13 -20.30
CA VAL A 126 5.60 7.06 -20.71
C VAL A 126 4.87 6.09 -21.66
N PRO A 127 5.55 5.58 -22.70
CA PRO A 127 4.90 4.75 -23.72
C PRO A 127 4.52 3.36 -23.21
N ASN A 128 5.16 2.89 -22.13
CA ASN A 128 4.78 1.64 -21.46
C ASN A 128 5.04 1.72 -19.95
N ILE A 129 4.41 0.81 -19.22
CA ILE A 129 4.55 0.70 -17.76
C ILE A 129 5.99 0.35 -17.33
N LEU A 130 6.75 -0.35 -18.17
CA LEU A 130 8.13 -0.76 -17.86
C LEU A 130 9.08 0.43 -17.75
N LEU A 131 8.74 1.56 -18.37
CA LEU A 131 9.49 2.81 -18.30
C LEU A 131 8.92 3.78 -17.25
N ASN A 132 7.81 3.43 -16.58
CA ASN A 132 7.24 4.26 -15.52
C ASN A 132 8.22 4.30 -14.32
N PRO A 133 8.66 5.49 -13.86
CA PRO A 133 9.59 5.61 -12.75
C PRO A 133 9.09 4.98 -11.45
N ILE A 134 7.79 5.02 -11.18
CA ILE A 134 7.20 4.41 -9.97
C ILE A 134 7.23 2.88 -10.10
N PHE A 135 6.99 2.35 -11.30
CA PHE A 135 7.12 0.92 -11.57
C PHE A 135 8.56 0.44 -11.38
N LEU A 136 9.52 1.14 -11.99
CA LEU A 136 10.95 0.83 -11.84
C LEU A 136 11.39 0.90 -10.37
N LEU A 137 10.93 1.93 -9.65
CA LEU A 137 11.17 2.07 -8.22
C LEU A 137 10.59 0.86 -7.45
N ALA A 138 9.36 0.45 -7.71
CA ALA A 138 8.72 -0.69 -7.04
C ALA A 138 9.48 -2.00 -7.29
N VAL A 139 9.94 -2.23 -8.53
CA VAL A 139 10.76 -3.40 -8.89
C VAL A 139 12.08 -3.40 -8.12
N VAL A 140 12.73 -2.25 -7.94
CA VAL A 140 13.96 -2.11 -7.16
C VAL A 140 13.71 -2.24 -5.65
N LEU A 141 12.56 -1.73 -5.17
CA LEU A 141 12.20 -1.75 -3.76
C LEU A 141 12.01 -3.17 -3.22
N VAL A 142 11.58 -4.14 -4.02
CA VAL A 142 11.43 -5.54 -3.58
C VAL A 142 12.77 -6.16 -3.12
N PRO A 143 13.80 -6.28 -3.99
CA PRO A 143 15.10 -6.82 -3.59
C PRO A 143 15.81 -5.90 -2.58
N LEU A 144 15.64 -4.58 -2.68
CA LEU A 144 16.20 -3.64 -1.70
C LEU A 144 15.58 -3.86 -0.32
N SER A 145 14.27 -4.04 -0.22
CA SER A 145 13.59 -4.34 1.05
C SER A 145 14.08 -5.67 1.61
N HIS A 146 14.19 -6.70 0.76
CA HIS A 146 14.76 -7.98 1.17
C HIS A 146 16.18 -7.83 1.73
N PHE A 147 17.03 -7.08 1.02
CA PHE A 147 18.37 -6.75 1.49
C PHE A 147 18.34 -6.04 2.86
N ILE A 148 17.52 -4.99 2.99
CA ILE A 148 17.37 -4.24 4.24
C ILE A 148 16.94 -5.17 5.39
N PHE A 149 15.90 -5.97 5.20
CA PHE A 149 15.35 -6.83 6.25
C PHE A 149 16.34 -7.89 6.76
N TYR A 150 17.12 -8.50 5.87
CA TYR A 150 17.91 -9.68 6.20
C TYR A 150 19.41 -9.42 6.31
N TYR A 151 19.92 -8.33 5.71
CA TYR A 151 21.36 -8.08 5.58
C TYR A 151 21.81 -6.74 6.19
N THR A 152 20.91 -5.97 6.81
CA THR A 152 21.28 -4.71 7.48
C THR A 152 20.96 -4.72 8.98
N PRO A 153 21.71 -3.96 9.81
CA PRO A 153 21.41 -3.81 11.23
C PRO A 153 20.02 -3.22 11.48
N PHE A 154 19.57 -2.31 10.61
CA PHE A 154 18.23 -1.72 10.71
C PHE A 154 17.15 -2.80 10.59
N GLY A 155 17.21 -3.65 9.56
CA GLY A 155 16.22 -4.71 9.38
C GLY A 155 16.24 -5.78 10.47
N LEU A 156 17.43 -6.12 10.97
CA LEU A 156 17.57 -7.00 12.14
C LEU A 156 16.89 -6.40 13.38
N ARG A 157 17.16 -5.13 13.69
CA ARG A 157 16.56 -4.43 14.84
C ARG A 157 15.06 -4.26 14.69
N LEU A 158 14.59 -3.91 13.49
CA LEU A 158 13.16 -3.77 13.20
C LEU A 158 12.42 -5.08 13.48
N ARG A 159 12.92 -6.19 12.93
CA ARG A 159 12.35 -7.52 13.18
C ARG A 159 12.45 -7.94 14.65
N ALA A 160 13.58 -7.70 15.31
CA ALA A 160 13.75 -8.02 16.72
C ALA A 160 12.72 -7.28 17.60
N VAL A 161 12.44 -6.01 17.30
CA VAL A 161 11.39 -5.24 17.97
C VAL A 161 9.99 -5.81 17.74
N GLY A 162 9.69 -6.29 16.53
CA GLY A 162 8.42 -6.96 16.21
C GLY A 162 8.28 -8.36 16.82
N GLU A 163 9.39 -9.04 17.13
CA GLU A 163 9.36 -10.36 17.80
C GLU A 163 9.36 -10.25 19.33
N SER A 164 10.16 -9.34 19.92
CA SER A 164 10.17 -9.08 21.36
C SER A 164 10.73 -7.69 21.65
N ALA A 165 9.84 -6.72 21.86
CA ALA A 165 10.20 -5.33 22.12
C ALA A 165 10.97 -5.16 23.45
N GLN A 166 10.59 -5.93 24.48
CA GLN A 166 11.25 -5.92 25.79
C GLN A 166 12.70 -6.42 25.71
N THR A 167 12.94 -7.50 24.97
CA THR A 167 14.29 -8.05 24.76
C THR A 167 15.15 -7.10 23.92
N ALA A 168 14.53 -6.42 22.93
CA ALA A 168 15.24 -5.43 22.13
C ALA A 168 15.69 -4.21 22.97
N ASP A 169 14.83 -3.69 23.86
CA ASP A 169 15.15 -2.54 24.71
C ASP A 169 16.22 -2.87 25.77
N SER A 170 16.24 -4.10 26.32
CA SER A 170 17.30 -4.52 27.25
C SER A 170 18.69 -4.59 26.60
N LEU A 171 18.74 -4.71 25.27
CA LEU A 171 19.97 -4.63 24.46
C LEU A 171 20.25 -3.20 23.94
N GLY A 172 19.52 -2.20 24.43
CA GLY A 172 19.72 -0.78 24.11
C GLY A 172 19.10 -0.31 22.79
N ILE A 173 18.22 -1.11 22.16
CA ILE A 173 17.55 -0.72 20.91
C ILE A 173 16.39 0.22 21.25
N ASN A 174 16.34 1.40 20.61
CA ASN A 174 15.20 2.30 20.75
C ASN A 174 13.96 1.73 20.00
N VAL A 175 13.10 1.04 20.74
CA VAL A 175 11.86 0.42 20.25
C VAL A 175 10.95 1.42 19.57
N SER A 176 10.71 2.58 20.19
CA SER A 176 9.82 3.61 19.65
C SER A 176 10.32 4.13 18.30
N ALA A 177 11.62 4.42 18.17
CA ALA A 177 12.21 4.88 16.91
C ALA A 177 12.08 3.83 15.81
N MET A 178 12.28 2.54 16.13
CA MET A 178 12.09 1.46 15.16
C MET A 178 10.63 1.35 14.71
N ARG A 179 9.67 1.40 15.65
CA ARG A 179 8.24 1.41 15.33
C ARG A 179 7.84 2.59 14.46
N TYR A 180 8.32 3.80 14.77
CA TYR A 180 8.07 4.98 13.96
C TYR A 180 8.64 4.84 12.55
N SER A 181 9.87 4.35 12.42
CA SER A 181 10.50 4.16 11.11
C SER A 181 9.70 3.19 10.23
N GLY A 182 9.20 2.08 10.79
CA GLY A 182 8.37 1.13 10.07
C GLY A 182 7.06 1.74 9.59
N VAL A 183 6.38 2.49 10.46
CA VAL A 183 5.12 3.19 10.13
C VAL A 183 5.34 4.29 9.08
N MET A 184 6.42 5.08 9.19
CA MET A 184 6.72 6.14 8.23
C MET A 184 7.07 5.60 6.84
N ILE A 185 7.89 4.54 6.77
CA ILE A 185 8.19 3.85 5.49
C ILE A 185 6.89 3.31 4.88
N SER A 186 6.03 2.69 5.71
CA SER A 186 4.71 2.22 5.29
C SER A 186 3.86 3.33 4.67
N GLY A 187 3.83 4.51 5.31
CA GLY A 187 3.14 5.70 4.83
C GLY A 187 3.57 6.16 3.46
N VAL A 188 4.89 6.28 3.26
CA VAL A 188 5.45 6.73 1.98
C VAL A 188 5.15 5.71 0.87
N LEU A 189 5.38 4.42 1.11
CA LEU A 189 5.13 3.38 0.10
C LEU A 189 3.65 3.27 -0.26
N ALA A 190 2.76 3.32 0.72
CA ALA A 190 1.31 3.33 0.48
C ALA A 190 0.86 4.58 -0.29
N ALA A 191 1.39 5.75 0.03
CA ALA A 191 1.06 6.96 -0.70
C ALA A 191 1.58 6.94 -2.15
N LEU A 192 2.75 6.34 -2.41
CA LEU A 192 3.24 6.11 -3.78
C LEU A 192 2.36 5.14 -4.56
N ALA A 193 1.80 4.12 -3.91
CA ALA A 193 0.75 3.26 -4.49
C ALA A 193 -0.47 4.08 -4.94
N GLY A 194 -0.91 5.03 -4.11
CA GLY A 194 -1.97 5.97 -4.46
C GLY A 194 -1.63 6.91 -5.62
N ALA A 195 -0.42 7.48 -5.60
CA ALA A 195 0.07 8.35 -6.68
C ALA A 195 0.07 7.62 -8.02
N PHE A 196 0.52 6.37 -8.04
CA PHE A 196 0.48 5.51 -9.21
C PHE A 196 -0.94 5.35 -9.75
N LEU A 197 -1.91 5.04 -8.89
CA LEU A 197 -3.33 4.91 -9.28
C LEU A 197 -3.87 6.20 -9.91
N ALA A 198 -3.59 7.35 -9.30
CA ALA A 198 -4.05 8.65 -9.79
C ALA A 198 -3.44 9.03 -11.14
N PHE A 199 -2.16 8.73 -11.36
CA PHE A 199 -1.49 9.01 -12.61
C PHE A 199 -1.94 8.10 -13.76
N GLU A 200 -2.12 6.80 -13.51
CA GLU A 200 -2.66 5.90 -14.54
C GLU A 200 -4.13 6.24 -14.89
N GLN A 201 -4.91 6.75 -13.92
CA GLN A 201 -6.27 7.22 -14.15
C GLN A 201 -6.32 8.64 -14.76
N HIS A 202 -5.22 9.38 -14.72
CA HIS A 202 -5.10 10.80 -15.09
C HIS A 202 -6.02 11.75 -14.31
N SER A 203 -6.52 11.33 -13.14
CA SER A 203 -7.37 12.13 -12.25
C SER A 203 -7.50 11.46 -10.90
N PHE A 204 -7.88 12.22 -9.88
CA PHE A 204 -8.35 11.69 -8.60
C PHE A 204 -9.86 11.51 -8.65
N THR A 205 -10.34 10.35 -8.21
CA THR A 205 -11.76 10.08 -7.98
C THR A 205 -11.95 9.68 -6.52
N ASP A 206 -13.03 10.16 -5.91
CA ASP A 206 -13.41 9.83 -4.53
C ASP A 206 -13.44 8.30 -4.33
N GLY A 207 -12.65 7.81 -3.36
CA GLY A 207 -12.55 6.38 -3.08
C GLY A 207 -11.87 5.52 -4.16
N MET A 208 -11.07 6.09 -5.06
CA MET A 208 -10.46 5.34 -6.20
C MET A 208 -9.58 4.15 -5.81
N THR A 209 -9.12 4.08 -4.56
CA THR A 209 -8.36 2.95 -4.02
C THR A 209 -9.21 1.68 -3.95
N ALA A 210 -10.53 1.78 -3.79
CA ALA A 210 -11.50 0.69 -3.89
C ALA A 210 -11.14 -0.57 -3.05
N GLY A 211 -10.60 -0.38 -1.85
CA GLY A 211 -10.25 -1.47 -0.93
C GLY A 211 -8.88 -2.11 -1.19
N ARG A 212 -8.10 -1.60 -2.14
CA ARG A 212 -6.77 -2.14 -2.49
C ARG A 212 -5.79 -2.10 -1.31
N GLY A 213 -5.93 -1.16 -0.37
CA GLY A 213 -5.13 -1.12 0.85
C GLY A 213 -5.40 -2.32 1.76
N TYR A 214 -6.65 -2.79 1.86
CA TYR A 214 -6.99 -4.00 2.61
C TYR A 214 -6.51 -5.27 1.92
N ILE A 215 -6.59 -5.32 0.59
CA ILE A 215 -6.03 -6.43 -0.21
C ILE A 215 -4.51 -6.48 -0.05
N ALA A 216 -3.84 -5.32 0.01
CA ALA A 216 -2.40 -5.26 0.24
C ALA A 216 -1.98 -5.79 1.63
N LEU A 217 -2.80 -5.55 2.68
CA LEU A 217 -2.60 -6.21 3.98
C LEU A 217 -2.73 -7.73 3.86
N ALA A 218 -3.78 -8.21 3.18
CA ALA A 218 -3.95 -9.64 2.93
C ALA A 218 -2.76 -10.23 2.17
N ALA A 219 -2.27 -9.55 1.14
CA ALA A 219 -1.09 -9.96 0.37
C ALA A 219 0.16 -10.08 1.26
N MET A 220 0.37 -9.16 2.19
CA MET A 220 1.49 -9.23 3.13
C MET A 220 1.35 -10.38 4.15
N ILE A 221 0.13 -10.66 4.64
CA ILE A 221 -0.16 -11.82 5.52
C ILE A 221 0.09 -13.15 4.80
N ILE A 222 -0.40 -13.27 3.56
CA ILE A 222 -0.17 -14.43 2.68
C ILE A 222 1.34 -14.57 2.39
N GLY A 223 2.00 -13.44 2.17
CA GLY A 223 3.44 -13.30 1.99
C GLY A 223 4.28 -13.49 3.25
N ARG A 224 3.66 -13.84 4.39
CA ARG A 224 4.29 -14.12 5.68
C ARG A 224 5.20 -12.99 6.17
N TRP A 225 4.79 -11.74 6.00
CA TRP A 225 5.57 -10.55 6.39
C TRP A 225 7.00 -10.53 5.79
N THR A 226 7.18 -11.13 4.61
CA THR A 226 8.45 -11.07 3.87
C THR A 226 8.29 -10.21 2.61
N PRO A 227 9.31 -9.44 2.20
CA PRO A 227 9.21 -8.60 1.00
C PRO A 227 8.92 -9.40 -0.27
N LEU A 228 9.59 -10.54 -0.45
CA LEU A 228 9.40 -11.41 -1.61
C LEU A 228 8.04 -12.09 -1.60
N GLY A 229 7.58 -12.55 -0.43
CA GLY A 229 6.25 -13.14 -0.29
C GLY A 229 5.14 -12.13 -0.54
N ALA A 230 5.27 -10.90 -0.02
CA ALA A 230 4.34 -9.81 -0.28
C ALA A 230 4.28 -9.50 -1.78
N ALA A 231 5.42 -9.47 -2.46
CA ALA A 231 5.48 -9.25 -3.91
C ALA A 231 4.81 -10.37 -4.72
N ALA A 232 5.10 -11.63 -4.38
CA ALA A 232 4.46 -12.78 -5.03
C ALA A 232 2.94 -12.79 -4.82
N ALA A 233 2.48 -12.49 -3.61
CA ALA A 233 1.06 -12.38 -3.30
C ALA A 233 0.39 -11.22 -4.05
N SER A 234 1.03 -10.05 -4.11
CA SER A 234 0.53 -8.90 -4.88
C SER A 234 0.39 -9.21 -6.38
N LEU A 235 1.35 -9.93 -6.97
CA LEU A 235 1.25 -10.42 -8.35
C LEU A 235 0.10 -11.40 -8.53
N PHE A 236 -0.13 -12.28 -7.55
CA PHE A 236 -1.25 -13.22 -7.58
C PHE A 236 -2.61 -12.49 -7.54
N PHE A 237 -2.80 -11.54 -6.63
CA PHE A 237 -4.02 -10.71 -6.58
C PHE A 237 -4.22 -9.90 -7.87
N ALA A 238 -3.15 -9.38 -8.45
CA ALA A 238 -3.23 -8.66 -9.71
C ALA A 238 -3.59 -9.56 -10.89
N PHE A 239 -3.07 -10.80 -10.91
CA PHE A 239 -3.44 -11.78 -11.91
C PHE A 239 -4.93 -12.13 -11.83
N THR A 240 -5.47 -12.37 -10.63
CA THR A 240 -6.89 -12.70 -10.46
C THR A 240 -7.80 -11.52 -10.82
N GLU A 241 -7.41 -10.28 -10.50
CA GLU A 241 -8.13 -9.08 -10.93
C GLU A 241 -8.03 -8.88 -12.46
N ALA A 242 -6.87 -9.11 -13.08
CA ALA A 242 -6.74 -9.03 -14.54
C ALA A 242 -7.63 -10.06 -15.24
N VAL A 243 -7.67 -11.30 -14.73
CA VAL A 243 -8.57 -12.35 -15.22
C VAL A 243 -10.03 -11.92 -15.08
N GLN A 244 -10.42 -11.39 -13.91
CA GLN A 244 -11.77 -10.86 -13.69
C GLN A 244 -12.14 -9.77 -14.70
N LEU A 245 -11.23 -8.82 -14.98
CA LEU A 245 -11.49 -7.72 -15.92
C LEU A 245 -11.66 -8.20 -17.36
N ASN A 246 -10.92 -9.25 -17.77
CA ASN A 246 -11.01 -9.81 -19.11
C ASN A 246 -12.19 -10.81 -19.28
N LEU A 247 -12.74 -11.33 -18.19
CA LEU A 247 -13.88 -12.25 -18.17
C LEU A 247 -15.25 -11.55 -18.12
N GLN A 248 -15.30 -10.21 -18.06
CA GLN A 248 -16.56 -9.48 -18.10
C GLN A 248 -17.19 -9.62 -19.50
N SER A 249 -18.01 -10.67 -19.67
CA SER A 249 -18.79 -10.98 -20.88
C SER A 249 -20.29 -10.85 -20.62
N GLU A 250 -21.08 -10.61 -21.66
CA GLU A 250 -22.55 -10.52 -21.56
C GLU A 250 -23.23 -11.82 -21.06
N THR A 251 -22.51 -12.94 -21.11
CA THR A 251 -23.02 -14.29 -20.80
C THR A 251 -23.01 -14.66 -19.32
N LEU A 252 -22.22 -13.98 -18.48
CA LEU A 252 -22.12 -14.26 -17.05
C LEU A 252 -22.61 -13.07 -16.24
N PRO A 253 -23.42 -13.29 -15.17
CA PRO A 253 -23.78 -12.21 -14.26
C PRO A 253 -22.52 -11.55 -13.70
N THR A 254 -22.47 -10.22 -13.77
CA THR A 254 -21.29 -9.43 -13.35
C THR A 254 -20.90 -9.70 -11.90
N GLN A 255 -21.87 -10.00 -11.03
CA GLN A 255 -21.62 -10.35 -9.62
C GLN A 255 -20.84 -11.66 -9.48
N VAL A 256 -21.07 -12.65 -10.35
CA VAL A 256 -20.35 -13.93 -10.33
C VAL A 256 -18.90 -13.71 -10.75
N VAL A 257 -18.68 -12.92 -11.81
CA VAL A 257 -17.33 -12.58 -12.26
C VAL A 257 -16.60 -11.76 -11.19
N GLN A 258 -17.27 -10.80 -10.56
CA GLN A 258 -16.72 -9.99 -9.47
C GLN A 258 -16.40 -10.79 -8.20
N ALA A 259 -17.06 -11.92 -7.98
CA ALA A 259 -16.75 -12.80 -6.86
C ALA A 259 -15.50 -13.67 -7.10
N LEU A 260 -15.07 -13.87 -8.35
CA LEU A 260 -13.97 -14.77 -8.70
C LEU A 260 -12.66 -14.48 -7.95
N PRO A 261 -12.14 -13.23 -7.88
CA PRO A 261 -10.89 -12.97 -7.16
C PRO A 261 -10.98 -13.38 -5.69
N TYR A 262 -12.11 -13.13 -5.03
CA TYR A 262 -12.32 -13.47 -3.61
C TYR A 262 -12.42 -14.98 -3.39
N LEU A 263 -13.09 -15.70 -4.29
CA LEU A 263 -13.20 -17.16 -4.23
C LEU A 263 -11.85 -17.84 -4.49
N ILE A 264 -11.10 -17.38 -5.50
CA ILE A 264 -9.79 -17.89 -5.84
C ILE A 264 -8.79 -17.63 -4.71
N THR A 265 -8.83 -16.44 -4.11
CA THR A 265 -7.95 -16.09 -2.98
C THR A 265 -8.26 -16.91 -1.74
N LEU A 266 -9.55 -17.15 -1.45
CA LEU A 266 -9.96 -18.04 -0.36
C LEU A 266 -9.49 -19.48 -0.60
N ALA A 267 -9.65 -20.00 -1.82
CA ALA A 267 -9.17 -21.34 -2.18
C ALA A 267 -7.64 -21.47 -2.02
N VAL A 268 -6.88 -20.47 -2.44
CA VAL A 268 -5.42 -20.45 -2.26
C VAL A 268 -5.03 -20.38 -0.79
N LEU A 269 -5.75 -19.56 -0.01
CA LEU A 269 -5.49 -19.40 1.42
C LEU A 269 -5.74 -20.69 2.21
N VAL A 270 -6.80 -21.41 1.87
CA VAL A 270 -7.13 -22.71 2.48
C VAL A 270 -6.21 -23.83 1.99
N GLY A 271 -5.84 -23.83 0.70
CA GLY A 271 -5.15 -24.96 0.06
C GLY A 271 -3.63 -24.93 0.11
N PHE A 272 -2.99 -23.75 0.04
CA PHE A 272 -1.55 -23.64 -0.21
C PHE A 272 -0.78 -22.85 0.86
N ILE A 273 -1.48 -22.07 1.68
CA ILE A 273 -0.82 -21.27 2.71
C ILE A 273 -0.61 -22.12 3.95
N GLY A 274 0.57 -22.72 4.06
CA GLY A 274 1.04 -23.31 5.31
C GLY A 274 1.10 -22.26 6.45
N LYS A 275 1.39 -22.70 7.68
CA LYS A 275 1.34 -21.85 8.90
C LYS A 275 1.97 -20.46 8.68
N SER A 276 1.15 -19.42 8.77
CA SER A 276 1.59 -18.02 8.78
C SER A 276 1.66 -17.54 10.24
N THR A 277 2.87 -17.33 10.75
CA THR A 277 3.10 -16.89 12.14
C THR A 277 3.35 -15.38 12.17
N PRO A 278 2.43 -14.57 12.71
CA PRO A 278 2.63 -13.13 12.81
C PRO A 278 3.76 -12.79 13.81
N PRO A 279 4.41 -11.61 13.69
CA PRO A 279 5.34 -11.11 14.70
C PRO A 279 4.66 -11.05 16.08
N SER A 280 5.33 -11.51 17.13
CA SER A 280 4.68 -11.73 18.43
C SER A 280 4.20 -10.45 19.12
N GLU A 281 4.84 -9.30 18.83
CA GLU A 281 4.51 -7.98 19.39
C GLU A 281 3.48 -7.20 18.56
N ILE A 282 2.98 -7.79 17.47
CA ILE A 282 2.01 -7.12 16.61
C ILE A 282 0.76 -6.70 17.39
N GLY A 283 0.32 -5.45 17.22
CA GLY A 283 -0.90 -4.95 17.86
C GLY A 283 -0.75 -4.60 19.35
N LYS A 284 0.39 -4.91 19.99
CA LYS A 284 0.62 -4.67 21.42
C LYS A 284 1.26 -3.30 21.65
N PRO A 285 0.65 -2.42 22.46
CA PRO A 285 1.30 -1.18 22.88
C PRO A 285 2.55 -1.49 23.71
N TYR A 286 3.68 -0.88 23.36
CA TYR A 286 4.92 -1.07 24.10
C TYR A 286 4.91 -0.26 25.40
N GLN A 287 5.32 -0.90 26.49
CA GLN A 287 5.54 -0.29 27.79
C GLN A 287 7.00 -0.56 28.19
N LYS A 288 7.72 0.52 28.50
CA LYS A 288 9.05 0.46 29.09
C LYS A 288 8.96 0.05 30.55
#